data_AF-A0A6J1R0Z9-F1
#
_entry.id   AF-A0A6J1R0Z9-F1
#
_cell.length_a   1.000
_cell.length_b   1.000
_cell.length_c   1.000
_cell.angle_alpha   90.00
_cell.angle_beta   90.00
_cell.angle_gamma   90.00
#
_symmetry.space_group_name_H-M   'P 1'
#
loop_
_entity.id
_entity.type
_entity.pdbx_description
1 polymer ?
#
loop_
_entity_poly.entity_id
_entity_poly.type
_entity_poly.pdbx_seq_one_letter_code
_entity_poly.pdbx_strand_id
1 'polypeptide(L)'
;MGRIVPTRYGSVTQLSASVARDNRDRPREIEMGKPSHTEQLASWITTVRQKKLMCHRSPKRDFRVEAVLTHALHKAEYELRAKQLSRIARWRRLRKHLLKGVEYGSCGRYNATERECEMNGQCSNLRDTNFWRQNLPDDLYEDLSSMVDFLQQLSEVKSSVHR
;
A
#
# COMPACT_ATOMS: atom_id res chain seq x y z
N MET A 1 70.57 -36.92 16.10
CA MET A 1 71.60 -35.86 16.21
C MET A 1 71.40 -34.90 15.04
N GLY A 2 71.16 -33.62 15.32
CA GLY A 2 70.92 -32.57 14.32
C GLY A 2 70.04 -31.45 14.89
N ARG A 3 70.65 -30.45 15.53
CA ARG A 3 70.00 -29.22 16.01
C ARG A 3 70.34 -28.04 15.08
N ILE A 4 69.55 -26.96 15.24
CA ILE A 4 69.75 -25.53 14.92
C ILE A 4 69.53 -25.19 13.40
N VAL A 5 68.77 -24.17 12.95
CA VAL A 5 68.52 -22.79 13.43
C VAL A 5 67.17 -22.24 12.88
N PRO A 6 66.45 -21.37 13.62
CA PRO A 6 65.32 -20.58 13.12
C PRO A 6 65.77 -19.18 12.63
N THR A 7 65.41 -18.79 11.41
CA THR A 7 65.59 -17.42 10.91
C THR A 7 64.25 -16.69 10.91
N ARG A 8 64.12 -15.65 11.73
CA ARG A 8 62.99 -14.71 11.71
C ARG A 8 63.13 -13.72 10.56
N TYR A 9 61.96 -13.13 10.24
CA TYR A 9 61.69 -11.85 9.56
C TYR A 9 61.29 -11.94 8.09
N GLY A 10 60.00 -11.70 7.88
CA GLY A 10 59.36 -11.46 6.59
C GLY A 10 57.90 -11.11 6.84
N SER A 11 57.66 -9.85 7.26
CA SER A 11 56.34 -9.26 7.34
C SER A 11 55.69 -9.29 5.96
N VAL A 12 54.58 -10.00 5.81
CA VAL A 12 53.66 -9.80 4.68
C VAL A 12 52.27 -9.58 5.27
N THR A 13 51.96 -8.31 5.42
CA THR A 13 50.61 -7.78 5.50
C THR A 13 49.86 -8.22 4.24
N GLN A 14 48.91 -9.15 4.36
CA GLN A 14 47.90 -9.37 3.32
C GLN A 14 46.51 -9.35 3.96
N LEU A 15 46.02 -8.11 4.05
CA LEU A 15 44.71 -7.67 3.59
C LEU A 15 43.61 -8.74 3.67
N SER A 16 42.89 -8.71 4.78
CA SER A 16 41.52 -9.18 4.90
C SER A 16 40.68 -8.50 3.81
N ALA A 17 40.45 -9.21 2.71
CA ALA A 17 39.39 -8.89 1.77
C ALA A 17 38.06 -9.11 2.52
N SER A 18 37.54 -8.05 3.13
CA SER A 18 36.13 -7.95 3.46
C SER A 18 35.37 -7.97 2.15
N VAL A 19 35.02 -9.17 1.70
CA VAL A 19 33.97 -9.36 0.71
C VAL A 19 32.73 -8.74 1.35
N ALA A 20 32.45 -7.48 1.00
CA ALA A 20 31.19 -6.83 1.24
C ALA A 20 30.15 -7.68 0.49
N ARG A 21 29.64 -8.71 1.17
CA ARG A 21 28.51 -9.48 0.71
C ARG A 21 27.38 -8.47 0.54
N ASP A 22 27.03 -8.23 -0.71
CA ASP A 22 25.86 -7.48 -1.11
C ASP A 22 24.66 -8.06 -0.36
N ASN A 23 24.19 -7.33 0.64
CA ASN A 23 23.20 -7.79 1.61
C ASN A 23 21.78 -7.78 1.00
N ARG A 24 21.67 -7.75 -0.33
CA ARG A 24 20.42 -7.62 -1.08
C ARG A 24 19.63 -8.91 -1.19
N ASP A 25 20.28 -10.06 -0.97
CA ASP A 25 19.66 -11.39 -1.12
C ASP A 25 19.26 -12.05 0.20
N ARG A 26 19.42 -11.38 1.35
CA ARG A 26 18.97 -11.97 2.62
C ARG A 26 17.43 -11.95 2.66
N PRO A 27 16.76 -13.12 2.78
CA PRO A 27 15.32 -13.15 3.04
C PRO A 27 15.07 -12.32 4.30
N ARG A 28 14.13 -11.36 4.22
CA ARG A 28 13.77 -10.55 5.40
C ARG A 28 13.34 -11.51 6.49
N GLU A 29 14.13 -11.63 7.55
CA GLU A 29 13.71 -12.29 8.78
C GLU A 29 12.41 -11.60 9.21
N ILE A 30 11.30 -12.34 9.14
CA ILE A 30 10.03 -11.88 9.67
C ILE A 30 10.21 -11.99 11.19
N GLU A 31 10.65 -10.89 11.82
CA GLU A 31 10.73 -10.79 13.26
C GLU A 31 9.33 -11.01 13.85
N MET A 32 9.06 -12.24 14.28
CA MET A 32 7.79 -12.59 14.91
C MET A 32 7.65 -11.78 16.21
N GLY A 33 6.53 -11.06 16.33
CA GLY A 33 6.19 -10.29 17.53
C GLY A 33 6.46 -8.79 17.47
N LYS A 34 7.18 -8.28 16.46
CA LYS A 34 7.29 -6.83 16.25
C LYS A 34 6.26 -6.35 15.23
N PRO A 35 5.49 -5.29 15.53
CA PRO A 35 4.53 -4.77 14.58
C PRO A 35 5.26 -4.25 13.34
N SER A 36 4.81 -4.68 12.17
CA SER A 36 5.28 -4.19 10.89
C SER A 36 5.10 -2.68 10.79
N HIS A 37 5.91 -2.01 9.96
CA HIS A 37 5.76 -0.57 9.71
C HIS A 37 4.32 -0.19 9.28
N THR A 38 3.62 -1.06 8.56
CA THR A 38 2.22 -0.82 8.17
C THR A 38 1.24 -0.95 9.33
N GLU A 39 1.48 -1.87 10.27
CA GLU A 39 0.68 -2.00 11.49
C GLU A 39 0.93 -0.85 12.46
N GLN A 40 2.18 -0.41 12.59
CA GLN A 40 2.53 0.79 13.34
C GLN A 40 1.80 2.02 12.78
N LEU A 41 1.77 2.17 11.46
CA LEU A 41 1.02 3.25 10.79
C LEU A 41 -0.49 3.16 11.06
N ALA A 42 -1.08 1.97 10.99
CA ALA A 42 -2.51 1.77 11.26
C ALA A 42 -2.87 2.06 12.74
N SER A 43 -2.02 1.63 13.67
CA SER A 43 -2.16 1.93 15.09
C SER A 43 -2.08 3.45 15.32
N TRP A 44 -1.08 4.12 14.75
CA TRP A 44 -0.90 5.55 14.85
C TRP A 44 -2.11 6.34 14.29
N ILE A 45 -2.65 5.93 13.14
CA ILE A 45 -3.88 6.52 12.56
C ILE A 45 -5.03 6.43 13.58
N THR A 46 -5.18 5.29 14.24
CA THR A 46 -6.24 5.08 15.24
C THR A 46 -6.04 6.02 16.43
N THR A 47 -4.82 6.14 16.95
CA THR A 47 -4.49 7.08 18.03
C THR A 47 -4.75 8.53 17.63
N VAL A 48 -4.40 8.94 16.41
CA VAL A 48 -4.62 10.31 15.92
C VAL A 48 -6.11 10.59 15.73
N ARG A 49 -6.91 9.63 15.25
CA ARG A 49 -8.38 9.75 15.20
C ARG A 49 -8.97 9.99 16.58
N GLN A 50 -8.55 9.21 17.57
CA GLN A 50 -8.98 9.38 18.96
C GLN A 50 -8.57 10.76 19.49
N LYS A 51 -7.32 11.18 19.28
CA LYS A 51 -6.84 12.50 19.69
C LYS A 51 -7.63 13.63 19.04
N LYS A 52 -7.89 13.55 17.74
CA LYS A 52 -8.71 14.52 17.01
C LYS A 52 -10.11 14.59 17.59
N LEU A 53 -10.74 13.46 17.90
CA LEU A 53 -12.06 13.41 18.52
C LEU A 53 -12.07 14.12 19.89
N MET A 54 -11.04 13.89 20.71
CA MET A 54 -10.90 14.57 22.01
C MET A 54 -10.71 16.08 21.86
N CYS A 55 -9.88 16.51 20.90
CA CYS A 55 -9.72 17.93 20.59
C CYS A 55 -11.04 18.55 20.10
N HIS A 56 -11.80 17.84 19.27
CA HIS A 56 -13.05 18.32 18.72
C HIS A 56 -14.14 18.50 19.78
N ARG A 57 -14.18 17.61 20.78
CA ARG A 57 -15.14 17.64 21.91
C ARG A 57 -14.73 18.59 23.05
N SER A 58 -13.53 19.15 23.02
CA SER A 58 -13.05 20.07 24.06
C SER A 58 -13.81 21.39 24.02
N PRO A 59 -14.31 21.92 25.15
CA PRO A 59 -14.89 23.26 25.24
C PRO A 59 -13.90 24.38 24.88
N LYS A 60 -12.59 24.12 25.02
CA LYS A 60 -11.49 25.02 24.63
C LYS A 60 -10.76 24.45 23.42
N ARG A 61 -11.48 24.29 22.30
CA ARG A 61 -10.93 23.70 21.08
C ARG A 61 -9.95 24.64 20.39
N ASP A 62 -8.73 24.17 20.18
CA ASP A 62 -7.75 24.85 19.32
C ASP A 62 -7.90 24.38 17.87
N PHE A 63 -8.38 25.27 17.00
CA PHE A 63 -8.55 25.02 15.58
C PHE A 63 -7.23 24.76 14.84
N ARG A 64 -6.12 25.34 15.29
CA ARG A 64 -4.80 25.11 14.66
C ARG A 64 -4.37 23.67 14.89
N VAL A 65 -4.55 23.18 16.11
CA VAL A 65 -4.27 21.78 16.47
C VAL A 65 -5.19 20.83 15.69
N GLU A 66 -6.48 21.13 15.60
CA GLU A 66 -7.42 20.29 14.83
C GLU A 66 -7.08 20.23 13.34
N ALA A 67 -6.67 21.35 12.74
CA ALA A 67 -6.22 21.41 11.35
C ALA A 67 -4.97 20.56 11.12
N VAL A 68 -3.97 20.67 12.00
CA VAL A 68 -2.74 19.86 11.95
C VAL A 68 -3.07 18.37 12.08
N LEU A 69 -3.91 17.99 13.06
CA LEU A 69 -4.33 16.60 13.24
C LEU A 69 -5.09 16.07 12.01
N THR A 70 -5.94 16.89 11.40
CA THR A 70 -6.69 16.51 10.19
C THR A 70 -5.76 16.31 9.00
N HIS A 71 -4.81 17.21 8.77
CA HIS A 71 -3.83 17.06 7.70
C HIS A 71 -2.94 15.83 7.90
N ALA A 72 -2.42 15.65 9.11
CA ALA A 72 -1.57 14.52 9.47
C ALA A 72 -2.32 13.19 9.31
N LEU A 73 -3.58 13.13 9.76
CA LEU A 73 -4.45 11.97 9.58
C LEU A 73 -4.68 11.66 8.11
N HIS A 74 -5.05 12.65 7.31
CA HIS A 74 -5.30 12.48 5.88
C HIS A 74 -4.07 11.94 5.15
N LYS A 75 -2.89 12.51 5.44
CA LYS A 75 -1.62 12.08 4.83
C LYS A 75 -1.29 10.63 5.18
N ALA A 76 -1.45 10.24 6.45
CA ALA A 76 -1.18 8.87 6.89
C ALA A 76 -2.17 7.86 6.30
N GLU A 77 -3.45 8.20 6.22
CA GLU A 77 -4.47 7.35 5.58
C GLU A 77 -4.19 7.16 4.09
N TYR A 78 -3.79 8.23 3.39
CA TYR A 78 -3.36 8.15 2.00
C TYR A 78 -2.15 7.23 1.83
N GLU A 79 -1.11 7.39 2.67
CA GLU A 79 0.08 6.54 2.61
C GLU A 79 -0.24 5.06 2.86
N LEU A 80 -1.09 4.77 3.85
CA LEU A 80 -1.53 3.41 4.13
C LEU A 80 -2.25 2.79 2.93
N ARG A 81 -3.20 3.52 2.33
CA ARG A 81 -3.91 3.08 1.12
C ARG A 81 -2.94 2.85 -0.05
N ALA A 82 -2.02 3.77 -0.29
CA ALA A 82 -1.02 3.64 -1.35
C ALA A 82 -0.15 2.38 -1.15
N LYS A 83 0.28 2.09 0.09
CA LYS A 83 1.02 0.88 0.44
C LYS A 83 0.20 -0.39 0.23
N GLN A 84 -1.08 -0.39 0.64
CA GLN A 84 -1.99 -1.51 0.43
C GLN A 84 -2.20 -1.80 -1.07
N LEU A 85 -2.49 -0.76 -1.86
CA LEU A 85 -2.68 -0.89 -3.31
C LEU A 85 -1.41 -1.37 -4.01
N SER A 86 -0.24 -0.85 -3.63
CA SER A 86 1.06 -1.31 -4.14
C SER A 86 1.29 -2.79 -3.82
N ARG A 87 0.97 -3.22 -2.58
CA ARG A 87 1.06 -4.62 -2.16
C ARG A 87 0.11 -5.50 -2.97
N ILE A 88 -1.14 -5.11 -3.15
CA ILE A 88 -2.12 -5.84 -3.96
C ILE A 88 -1.63 -5.96 -5.41
N ALA A 89 -1.17 -4.87 -6.01
CA ALA A 89 -0.65 -4.88 -7.37
C ALA A 89 0.56 -5.82 -7.51
N ARG A 90 1.48 -5.83 -6.52
CA ARG A 90 2.62 -6.74 -6.49
C ARG A 90 2.18 -8.20 -6.36
N TRP A 91 1.22 -8.48 -5.47
CA TRP A 91 0.66 -9.82 -5.30
C TRP A 91 -0.05 -10.31 -6.56
N ARG A 92 -0.80 -9.44 -7.25
CA ARG A 92 -1.42 -9.78 -8.54
C ARG A 92 -0.37 -10.16 -9.57
N ARG A 93 0.70 -9.37 -9.73
CA ARG A 93 1.80 -9.67 -10.66
C ARG A 93 2.52 -10.98 -10.31
N LEU A 94 2.84 -11.18 -9.03
CA LEU A 94 3.49 -12.40 -8.55
C LEU A 94 2.60 -13.62 -8.80
N ARG A 95 1.32 -13.52 -8.46
CA ARG A 95 0.33 -14.58 -8.68
C ARG A 95 0.21 -14.93 -10.16
N LYS A 96 0.11 -13.95 -11.04
CA LYS A 96 0.13 -14.14 -12.50
C LYS A 96 1.37 -14.92 -12.95
N HIS A 97 2.55 -14.52 -12.45
CA HIS A 97 3.79 -15.19 -12.82
C HIS A 97 3.82 -16.65 -12.36
N LEU A 98 3.41 -16.91 -11.11
CA LEU A 98 3.39 -18.26 -10.54
C LEU A 98 2.33 -19.17 -11.14
N LEU A 99 1.20 -18.61 -11.61
CA LEU A 99 0.09 -19.38 -12.19
C LEU A 99 0.16 -19.48 -13.72
N LYS A 100 1.19 -18.94 -14.36
CA LYS A 100 1.33 -18.98 -15.82
C LYS A 100 1.38 -20.42 -16.31
N GLY A 101 0.46 -20.79 -17.22
CA GLY A 101 0.38 -22.14 -17.79
C GLY A 101 -0.33 -23.18 -16.90
N VAL A 102 -0.88 -22.77 -15.75
CA VAL A 102 -1.69 -23.65 -14.90
C VAL A 102 -3.14 -23.59 -15.38
N GLU A 103 -3.63 -24.67 -16.00
CA GLU A 103 -4.99 -24.73 -16.58
C GLU A 103 -5.99 -25.56 -15.76
N TYR A 104 -5.56 -26.16 -14.65
CA TYR A 104 -6.45 -26.96 -13.80
C TYR A 104 -7.14 -26.15 -12.69
N GLY A 105 -8.38 -26.50 -12.39
CA GLY A 105 -9.16 -25.99 -11.26
C GLY A 105 -9.42 -24.48 -11.32
N SER A 106 -9.50 -23.86 -10.13
CA SER A 106 -9.78 -22.41 -9.98
C SER A 106 -8.73 -21.51 -10.66
N CYS A 107 -7.49 -22.00 -10.78
CA CYS A 107 -6.40 -21.26 -11.42
C CYS A 107 -6.60 -21.13 -12.95
N GLY A 108 -7.12 -22.18 -13.60
CA GLY A 108 -7.42 -22.15 -15.04
C GLY A 108 -8.47 -21.11 -15.41
N ARG A 109 -9.56 -21.02 -14.62
CA ARG A 109 -10.59 -19.98 -14.79
C ARG A 109 -10.02 -18.57 -14.66
N TYR A 110 -9.20 -18.31 -13.64
CA TYR A 110 -8.55 -17.01 -13.45
C TYR A 110 -7.66 -16.63 -14.64
N ASN A 111 -6.83 -17.58 -15.11
CA ASN A 111 -5.93 -17.36 -16.25
C ASN A 111 -6.68 -17.16 -17.58
N ALA A 112 -7.86 -17.77 -17.75
CA ALA A 112 -8.75 -17.52 -18.89
C ALA A 112 -9.30 -16.09 -18.83
N THR A 113 -9.85 -15.67 -17.69
CA THR A 113 -10.36 -14.31 -17.50
C THR A 113 -9.26 -13.25 -17.64
N GLU A 114 -8.05 -13.51 -17.15
CA GLU A 114 -6.92 -12.59 -17.31
C GLU A 114 -6.50 -12.43 -18.79
N ARG A 115 -6.46 -13.54 -19.55
CA ARG A 115 -6.22 -13.52 -21.01
C ARG A 115 -7.31 -12.73 -21.75
N GLU A 116 -8.58 -12.91 -21.39
CA GLU A 116 -9.71 -12.15 -21.95
C GLU A 116 -9.59 -10.64 -21.66
N CYS A 117 -9.22 -10.26 -20.44
CA CYS A 117 -8.97 -8.86 -20.07
C CYS A 117 -7.79 -8.23 -20.85
N GLU A 118 -6.74 -9.00 -21.13
CA GLU A 118 -5.60 -8.55 -21.93
C GLU A 118 -5.96 -8.37 -23.41
N MET A 119 -6.71 -9.32 -23.97
CA MET A 119 -7.10 -9.31 -25.39
C MET A 119 -8.12 -8.21 -25.72
N ASN A 120 -9.02 -7.88 -24.79
CA ASN A 120 -10.01 -6.82 -25.01
C ASN A 120 -9.44 -5.40 -24.86
N GLY A 121 -8.15 -5.22 -24.51
CA GLY A 121 -7.55 -3.89 -24.28
C GLY A 121 -8.24 -3.09 -23.15
N GLN A 122 -9.24 -3.64 -22.49
CA GLN A 122 -10.00 -3.05 -21.40
C GLN A 122 -9.28 -3.30 -20.07
N CYS A 123 -8.04 -2.82 -20.01
CA CYS A 123 -7.47 -2.34 -18.76
C CYS A 123 -7.35 -0.81 -18.81
N SER A 124 -8.24 -0.16 -19.55
CA SER A 124 -8.52 1.27 -19.40
C SER A 124 -9.14 1.46 -18.01
N ASN A 125 -8.31 1.88 -17.05
CA ASN A 125 -8.74 2.52 -15.82
C ASN A 125 -9.97 1.90 -15.14
N LEU A 126 -9.75 0.95 -14.21
CA LEU A 126 -10.64 0.81 -13.04
C LEU A 126 -10.47 2.03 -12.08
N ARG A 127 -10.27 3.21 -12.66
CA ARG A 127 -10.66 4.52 -12.16
C ARG A 127 -12.07 4.86 -12.66
N ASP A 128 -12.75 3.91 -13.31
CA ASP A 128 -14.15 3.97 -13.68
C ASP A 128 -15.01 3.81 -12.44
N THR A 129 -15.72 4.91 -12.18
CA THR A 129 -16.81 5.23 -11.26
C THR A 129 -17.90 4.16 -11.11
N ASN A 130 -17.75 2.95 -11.67
CA ASN A 130 -18.81 1.96 -11.86
C ASN A 130 -18.55 0.60 -11.19
N PHE A 131 -17.38 0.35 -10.58
CA PHE A 131 -17.14 -0.92 -9.83
C PHE A 131 -18.15 -1.12 -8.69
N TRP A 132 -18.51 -0.03 -8.00
CA TRP A 132 -19.54 -0.03 -6.96
C TRP A 132 -20.96 -0.14 -7.55
N ARG A 133 -21.17 0.30 -8.79
CA ARG A 133 -22.49 0.31 -9.45
C ARG A 133 -22.96 -1.08 -9.84
N GLN A 134 -22.04 -2.00 -10.12
CA GLN A 134 -22.37 -3.37 -10.56
C GLN A 134 -22.38 -4.42 -9.43
N ASN A 135 -21.90 -4.07 -8.23
CA ASN A 135 -21.72 -5.03 -7.13
C ASN A 135 -22.47 -4.64 -5.85
N LEU A 136 -23.23 -3.54 -5.85
CA LEU A 136 -24.12 -3.21 -4.73
C LEU A 136 -25.45 -3.95 -4.89
N PRO A 137 -26.01 -4.54 -3.83
CA PRO A 137 -27.39 -5.04 -3.82
C PRO A 137 -28.36 -3.95 -4.29
N ASP A 138 -29.34 -4.30 -5.13
CA ASP A 138 -30.32 -3.38 -5.72
C ASP A 138 -30.99 -2.47 -4.66
N ASP A 139 -31.19 -2.98 -3.44
CA ASP A 139 -31.83 -2.26 -2.33
C ASP A 139 -31.03 -1.03 -1.82
N LEU A 140 -29.72 -0.95 -2.11
CA LEU A 140 -28.88 0.21 -1.75
C LEU A 140 -28.70 1.20 -2.91
N TYR A 141 -29.09 0.81 -4.13
CA TYR A 141 -28.90 1.62 -5.35
C TYR A 141 -29.98 2.69 -5.51
N GLU A 142 -31.22 2.44 -5.06
CA GLU A 142 -32.26 3.48 -5.03
C GLU A 142 -31.90 4.61 -4.07
N ASP A 143 -31.40 4.28 -2.88
CA ASP A 143 -31.11 5.25 -1.81
C ASP A 143 -29.96 6.20 -2.19
N LEU A 144 -28.99 5.70 -2.96
CA LEU A 144 -27.85 6.48 -3.46
C LEU A 144 -28.15 7.22 -4.77
N SER A 145 -29.11 6.77 -5.57
CA SER A 145 -29.51 7.48 -6.80
C SER A 145 -30.07 8.87 -6.47
N SER A 146 -30.89 8.98 -5.43
CA SER A 146 -31.38 10.26 -4.90
C SER A 146 -30.25 11.25 -4.59
N MET A 147 -29.14 10.77 -4.02
CA MET A 147 -27.97 11.59 -3.71
C MET A 147 -27.20 12.01 -4.96
N VAL A 148 -27.08 11.12 -5.95
CA VAL A 148 -26.43 11.43 -7.24
C VAL A 148 -27.23 12.47 -8.01
N ASP A 149 -28.55 12.34 -8.05
CA ASP A 149 -29.46 13.29 -8.68
C ASP A 149 -29.40 14.66 -7.99
N PHE A 150 -29.33 14.68 -6.66
CA PHE A 150 -29.14 15.91 -5.89
C PHE A 150 -27.80 16.61 -6.20
N LEU A 151 -26.71 15.85 -6.29
CA LEU A 151 -25.39 16.39 -6.65
C LEU A 151 -25.37 16.92 -8.09
N GLN A 152 -26.09 16.26 -9.00
CA GLN A 152 -26.28 16.71 -10.37
C GLN A 152 -27.05 18.04 -10.41
N GLN A 153 -28.15 18.17 -9.66
CA GLN A 153 -28.90 19.43 -9.54
C GLN A 153 -28.03 20.56 -8.94
N LEU A 154 -27.21 20.28 -7.93
CA LEU A 154 -26.28 21.26 -7.37
C LEU A 154 -25.24 21.75 -8.38
N SER A 155 -24.85 20.91 -9.33
CA SER A 155 -23.92 21.30 -10.38
C SER A 155 -24.54 22.31 -11.36
N GLU A 156 -25.85 22.22 -11.58
CA GLU A 156 -26.61 23.14 -12.43
C GLU A 156 -26.88 24.47 -11.73
N VAL A 157 -26.99 24.47 -10.40
CA VAL A 157 -27.21 25.67 -9.57
C VAL A 157 -25.94 26.50 -9.38
N LYS A 158 -24.74 25.97 -9.69
CA LYS A 158 -23.50 26.76 -9.64
C LYS A 158 -23.52 27.85 -10.71
N SER A 159 -23.96 29.03 -10.28
CA SER A 159 -23.92 30.29 -11.02
C SER A 159 -22.48 30.61 -11.43
N SER A 160 -22.36 31.14 -12.64
CA SER A 160 -21.14 31.72 -13.18
C SER A 160 -20.65 32.83 -12.25
N VAL A 161 -19.57 32.56 -11.53
CA VAL A 161 -18.80 33.60 -10.83
C VAL A 161 -18.25 34.53 -11.92
N HIS A 162 -18.95 35.64 -12.16
CA HIS A 162 -18.44 36.74 -12.97
C HIS A 162 -17.33 37.41 -12.17
N ARG A 163 -16.12 37.35 -12.72
CA ARG A 163 -14.91 37.90 -12.13
C ARG A 163 -14.64 39.30 -12.67
#